data_AF-A0A3D1BCH3-F1
#
_entry.id   AF-A0A3D1BCH3-F1
#
_cell.length_a   1.000
_cell.length_b   1.000
_cell.length_c   1.000
_cell.angle_alpha   90.00
_cell.angle_beta   90.00
_cell.angle_gamma   90.00
#
_symmetry.space_group_name_H-M   'P 1'
#
loop_
_entity.id
_entity.type
_entity.pdbx_description
1 polymer ?
#
loop_
_entity_poly.entity_id
_entity_poly.type
_entity_poly.pdbx_seq_one_letter_code
_entity_poly.pdbx_strand_id
1 'polypeptide(L)'
;MELANVLQLLTHNPRSDSPDMTAHLRLLALALTACVPFLSLAQPDLKQMLPALPDGYELSVDTVVVHESGDLAGYNTYRLYVECLHPLDFVVSCSGDESNPLLLASTSPDGWYNSELAAQWNAVAINELFFTAFPEMEFDSFLTIGADNSSYPSSMHPISVWGAIDAGLEFDQDGPGTNVLVNDEVGGSWFQTPPLTLDDSLTHPAFGGPEQRVLIAQITTPGRIYGQVQIQLFGEGQNSNEFRSVLQIPFAGCNDPTACTFDPNATLNDGSCLYPSNGFDCFGNCMGTVDACGVCEGDGTSCLGCTDAAACNYDAGATSDDGSCTYPETGFNCDGSCVDTDEDGVCDSDEILGCTSPNAVNYDPAATENDNTCVFFPCGPGTTYDPSTNMCELDAWLGETGDMSMLDPCYVDFDGSGVVDVTDLARIKVVLGEDPGMPADQCGAGVTFDTTLNGGTGACVPTPLTVGEGNGLNNLNPRFFDLNRDGVLDQVDFDRLEVLLGASCVD
;
A
#
# COMPACT_ATOMS: atom_id res chain seq x y z
N MET A 1 -48.44 7.90 -31.49
CA MET A 1 -49.77 8.53 -31.73
C MET A 1 -50.44 9.00 -30.42
N GLU A 2 -49.68 9.24 -29.34
CA GLU A 2 -50.26 9.70 -28.04
C GLU A 2 -49.67 11.01 -27.49
N LEU A 3 -48.67 11.62 -28.13
CA LEU A 3 -48.10 12.89 -27.67
C LEU A 3 -48.87 14.13 -28.17
N ALA A 4 -49.57 14.01 -29.30
CA ALA A 4 -50.30 15.13 -29.92
C ALA A 4 -51.59 15.51 -29.17
N ASN A 5 -52.20 14.56 -28.45
CA ASN A 5 -53.47 14.79 -27.74
C ASN A 5 -53.28 15.47 -26.37
N VAL A 6 -52.09 15.40 -25.78
CA VAL A 6 -51.79 16.06 -24.48
C VAL A 6 -51.57 17.56 -24.66
N LEU A 7 -50.99 17.98 -25.80
CA LEU A 7 -50.74 19.40 -26.09
C LEU A 7 -52.03 20.20 -26.37
N GLN A 8 -53.12 19.51 -26.77
CA GLN A 8 -54.40 20.14 -27.07
C GLN A 8 -55.22 20.53 -25.83
N LEU A 9 -54.96 19.92 -24.66
CA LEU A 9 -55.70 20.25 -23.43
C LEU A 9 -55.20 21.54 -22.73
N LEU A 10 -54.00 22.05 -23.09
CA LEU A 10 -53.39 23.20 -22.41
C LEU A 10 -53.68 24.56 -23.07
N THR A 11 -54.37 24.61 -24.21
CA THR A 11 -54.62 25.87 -24.95
C THR A 11 -56.01 26.46 -24.74
N HIS A 12 -56.87 25.88 -23.90
CA HIS A 12 -58.26 26.35 -23.70
C HIS A 12 -58.68 26.42 -22.21
N ASN A 13 -58.05 27.29 -21.41
CA ASN A 13 -58.77 28.02 -20.34
C ASN A 13 -57.88 29.08 -19.65
N PRO A 14 -58.13 30.40 -19.82
CA PRO A 14 -57.48 31.41 -18.99
C PRO A 14 -58.42 31.74 -17.82
N ARG A 15 -58.22 31.12 -16.65
CA ARG A 15 -58.60 31.63 -15.30
C ARG A 15 -58.52 30.50 -14.26
N SER A 16 -57.53 30.54 -13.38
CA SER A 16 -57.77 30.48 -11.93
C SER A 16 -56.45 30.64 -11.17
N ASP A 17 -56.40 31.66 -10.32
CA ASP A 17 -55.41 31.81 -9.27
C ASP A 17 -55.58 30.66 -8.27
N SER A 18 -54.60 29.74 -8.20
CA SER A 18 -54.47 28.84 -7.04
C SER A 18 -52.99 28.49 -6.78
N PRO A 19 -52.57 28.27 -5.52
CA PRO A 19 -51.15 28.11 -5.16
C PRO A 19 -50.53 26.76 -5.58
N ASP A 20 -51.30 25.88 -6.23
CA ASP A 20 -50.95 24.46 -6.43
C ASP A 20 -50.26 24.17 -7.78
N MET A 21 -50.13 25.19 -8.64
CA MET A 21 -49.49 25.05 -9.96
C MET A 21 -47.95 24.96 -9.85
N THR A 22 -47.37 25.48 -8.76
CA THR A 22 -45.92 25.46 -8.52
C THR A 22 -45.41 24.06 -8.12
N ALA A 23 -46.25 23.23 -7.50
CA ALA A 23 -45.90 21.85 -7.14
C ALA A 23 -45.92 20.91 -8.35
N HIS A 24 -46.87 21.10 -9.26
CA HIS A 24 -46.97 20.32 -10.50
C HIS A 24 -45.89 20.69 -11.53
N LEU A 25 -45.49 21.97 -11.62
CA LEU A 25 -44.34 22.37 -12.46
C LEU A 25 -43.00 21.84 -11.93
N ARG A 26 -42.84 21.72 -10.60
CA ARG A 26 -41.61 21.16 -10.00
C ARG A 26 -41.53 19.64 -10.17
N LEU A 27 -42.65 18.91 -10.10
CA LEU A 27 -42.67 17.47 -10.41
C LEU A 27 -42.42 17.19 -11.90
N LEU A 28 -42.93 18.04 -12.81
CA LEU A 28 -42.64 17.91 -14.24
C LEU A 28 -41.16 18.24 -14.55
N ALA A 29 -40.59 19.26 -13.90
CA ALA A 29 -39.17 19.60 -14.05
C ALA A 29 -38.25 18.48 -13.53
N LEU A 30 -38.61 17.84 -12.40
CA LEU A 30 -37.85 16.70 -11.85
C LEU A 30 -37.97 15.44 -12.72
N ALA A 31 -39.12 15.21 -13.34
CA ALA A 31 -39.35 14.08 -14.26
C ALA A 31 -38.67 14.28 -15.63
N LEU A 32 -38.50 15.53 -16.09
CA LEU A 32 -37.74 15.84 -17.31
C LEU A 32 -36.22 15.74 -17.11
N THR A 33 -35.69 16.00 -15.90
CA THR A 33 -34.26 15.80 -15.59
C THR A 33 -33.84 14.35 -15.39
N ALA A 34 -34.78 13.41 -15.23
CA ALA A 34 -34.50 11.99 -15.01
C ALA A 34 -34.68 11.12 -16.27
N CYS A 35 -35.09 11.71 -17.39
CA CYS A 35 -35.45 11.00 -18.62
C CYS A 35 -34.83 11.63 -19.89
N VAL A 36 -33.71 12.34 -19.74
CA VAL A 36 -32.78 12.54 -20.85
C VAL A 36 -31.91 11.29 -20.82
N PRO A 37 -32.13 10.27 -21.68
CA PRO A 37 -31.04 9.34 -21.91
C PRO A 37 -29.87 10.21 -22.34
N PHE A 38 -28.68 9.94 -21.81
CA PHE A 38 -27.45 10.37 -22.46
C PHE A 38 -27.62 10.03 -23.95
N LEU A 39 -28.03 11.02 -24.75
CA LEU A 39 -27.68 11.10 -26.14
C LEU A 39 -26.18 11.29 -26.04
N SER A 40 -25.47 10.16 -25.94
CA SER A 40 -24.21 10.02 -26.65
C SER A 40 -24.44 10.74 -27.97
N LEU A 41 -23.76 11.87 -28.14
CA LEU A 41 -23.55 12.44 -29.46
C LEU A 41 -22.89 11.29 -30.22
N ALA A 42 -23.71 10.51 -30.93
CA ALA A 42 -23.22 9.51 -31.82
C ALA A 42 -22.26 10.26 -32.73
N GLN A 43 -20.97 9.91 -32.62
CA GLN A 43 -19.95 10.46 -33.49
C GLN A 43 -20.45 10.28 -34.93
N PRO A 44 -20.26 11.28 -35.80
CA PRO A 44 -20.76 11.19 -37.16
C PRO A 44 -20.30 9.89 -37.82
N ASP A 45 -21.21 9.18 -38.48
CA ASP A 45 -20.91 7.96 -39.22
C ASP A 45 -20.03 8.33 -40.42
N LEU A 46 -18.72 8.09 -40.31
CA LEU A 46 -17.66 8.58 -41.22
C LEU A 46 -17.64 7.88 -42.59
N LYS A 47 -18.80 7.50 -43.14
CA LYS A 47 -18.91 6.72 -44.38
C LYS A 47 -18.48 7.53 -45.60
N GLN A 48 -17.35 7.13 -46.17
CA GLN A 48 -16.77 7.63 -47.41
C GLN A 48 -17.74 7.47 -48.61
N MET A 49 -18.16 8.58 -49.23
CA MET A 49 -19.01 8.58 -50.45
C MET A 49 -18.26 8.97 -51.73
N LEU A 50 -16.95 9.23 -51.65
CA LEU A 50 -16.10 9.69 -52.75
C LEU A 50 -15.17 8.58 -53.25
N PRO A 51 -14.70 8.64 -54.51
CA PRO A 51 -13.70 7.70 -55.01
C PRO A 51 -12.47 7.73 -54.11
N ALA A 52 -12.01 6.56 -53.66
CA ALA A 52 -10.82 6.45 -52.83
C ALA A 52 -9.61 7.07 -53.55
N LEU A 53 -8.78 7.80 -52.80
CA LEU A 53 -7.44 8.20 -53.26
C LEU A 53 -6.67 6.94 -53.70
N PRO A 54 -5.78 7.05 -54.70
CA PRO A 54 -4.80 6.00 -54.96
C PRO A 54 -4.07 5.63 -53.67
N ASP A 55 -3.77 4.34 -53.48
CA ASP A 55 -3.07 3.86 -52.28
C ASP A 55 -1.77 4.66 -52.06
N GLY A 56 -1.62 5.22 -50.85
CA GLY A 56 -0.42 5.90 -50.38
C GLY A 56 -0.55 7.41 -50.11
N TYR A 57 -1.70 8.03 -50.40
CA TYR A 57 -2.02 9.34 -49.81
C TYR A 57 -2.64 9.14 -48.42
N GLU A 58 -2.03 9.71 -47.39
CA GLU A 58 -2.52 9.62 -46.01
C GLU A 58 -2.27 10.93 -45.24
N LEU A 59 -2.85 11.04 -44.04
CA LEU A 59 -2.49 12.09 -43.11
C LEU A 59 -1.42 11.58 -42.16
N SER A 60 -0.43 12.41 -41.87
CA SER A 60 0.59 12.16 -40.84
C SER A 60 0.55 13.26 -39.80
N VAL A 61 0.90 12.91 -38.55
CA VAL A 61 0.95 13.85 -37.43
C VAL A 61 2.33 13.79 -36.82
N ASP A 62 3.04 14.91 -36.84
CA ASP A 62 4.30 15.08 -36.15
C ASP A 62 4.09 15.84 -34.85
N THR A 63 4.66 15.34 -33.74
CA THR A 63 4.81 16.13 -32.52
C THR A 63 6.07 16.98 -32.65
N VAL A 64 5.89 18.30 -32.82
CA VAL A 64 7.00 19.26 -32.95
C VAL A 64 7.71 19.44 -31.62
N VAL A 65 6.93 19.62 -30.54
CA VAL A 65 7.46 19.84 -29.20
C VAL A 65 6.45 19.39 -28.14
N VAL A 66 6.98 18.83 -27.06
CA VAL A 66 6.26 18.60 -25.80
C VAL A 66 6.73 19.69 -24.83
N HIS A 67 5.82 20.56 -24.41
CA HIS A 67 6.17 21.71 -23.58
C HIS A 67 6.22 21.29 -22.10
N GLU A 68 7.42 21.09 -21.57
CA GLU A 68 7.61 20.70 -20.16
C GLU A 68 7.64 21.90 -19.18
N SER A 69 7.81 23.12 -19.69
CA SER A 69 7.95 24.34 -18.89
C SER A 69 7.53 25.59 -19.67
N GLY A 70 7.40 26.73 -18.97
CA GLY A 70 6.98 28.00 -19.57
C GLY A 70 5.45 28.16 -19.60
N ASP A 71 4.96 29.12 -20.38
CA ASP A 71 3.53 29.47 -20.44
C ASP A 71 2.69 28.38 -21.13
N LEU A 72 3.34 27.51 -21.91
CA LEU A 72 2.72 26.36 -22.58
C LEU A 72 2.96 25.04 -21.84
N ALA A 73 3.43 25.05 -20.59
CA ALA A 73 3.71 23.82 -19.85
C ALA A 73 2.49 22.87 -19.81
N GLY A 74 2.69 21.62 -20.24
CA GLY A 74 1.64 20.60 -20.37
C GLY A 74 0.98 20.54 -21.75
N TYR A 75 1.32 21.44 -22.68
CA TYR A 75 0.82 21.43 -24.05
C TYR A 75 1.74 20.61 -24.97
N ASN A 76 1.17 20.07 -26.04
CA ASN A 76 1.88 19.45 -27.15
C ASN A 76 1.58 20.22 -28.43
N THR A 77 2.60 20.55 -29.20
CA THR A 77 2.42 21.15 -30.53
C THR A 77 2.49 20.06 -31.59
N TYR A 78 1.40 19.91 -32.34
CA TYR A 78 1.29 18.97 -33.44
C TYR A 78 1.29 19.71 -34.78
N ARG A 79 1.94 19.13 -35.78
CA ARG A 79 1.81 19.53 -37.18
C ARG A 79 1.15 18.38 -37.95
N LEU A 80 0.05 18.69 -38.63
CA LEU A 80 -0.71 17.75 -39.44
C LEU A 80 -0.32 17.95 -40.91
N TYR A 81 0.10 16.87 -41.58
CA TYR A 81 0.51 16.89 -42.97
C TYR A 81 -0.35 15.98 -43.83
N VAL A 82 -0.45 16.32 -45.12
CA VAL A 82 -0.89 15.40 -46.18
C VAL A 82 0.36 14.80 -46.80
N GLU A 83 0.51 13.49 -46.69
CA GLU A 83 1.55 12.71 -47.38
C GLU A 83 1.17 12.58 -48.86
N CYS A 84 2.10 12.99 -49.72
CA CYS A 84 1.94 13.02 -51.17
C CYS A 84 2.80 11.92 -51.82
N LEU A 85 2.42 11.49 -53.03
CA LEU A 85 3.17 10.46 -53.76
C LEU A 85 4.27 11.04 -54.65
N HIS A 86 4.12 12.31 -55.05
CA HIS A 86 5.03 13.01 -55.94
C HIS A 86 5.32 14.44 -55.44
N PRO A 87 6.56 14.96 -55.59
CA PRO A 87 6.90 16.34 -55.21
C PRO A 87 6.09 17.45 -55.91
N LEU A 88 5.44 17.10 -57.02
CA LEU A 88 4.59 18.02 -57.80
C LEU A 88 3.11 17.87 -57.47
N ASP A 89 2.72 17.00 -56.54
CA ASP A 89 1.34 16.92 -56.09
C ASP A 89 0.97 18.22 -55.36
N PHE A 90 -0.19 18.76 -55.68
CA PHE A 90 -0.66 20.04 -55.14
C PHE A 90 -1.90 19.82 -54.28
N VAL A 91 -1.80 20.13 -52.99
CA VAL A 91 -2.95 20.12 -52.09
C VAL A 91 -3.78 21.37 -52.36
N VAL A 92 -5.03 21.17 -52.78
CA VAL A 92 -5.92 22.25 -53.19
C VAL A 92 -6.74 22.73 -52.02
N SER A 93 -7.39 21.82 -51.30
CA SER A 93 -8.32 22.19 -50.24
C SER A 93 -8.45 21.13 -49.17
N CYS A 94 -8.81 21.60 -47.99
CA CYS A 94 -9.34 20.80 -46.90
C CYS A 94 -10.77 21.26 -46.65
N SER A 95 -11.73 20.34 -46.65
CA SER A 95 -13.15 20.64 -46.58
C SER A 95 -13.92 19.68 -45.67
N GLY A 96 -15.18 20.03 -45.41
CA GLY A 96 -16.18 19.14 -44.83
C GLY A 96 -17.61 19.62 -45.08
N ASP A 97 -18.55 18.69 -44.99
CA ASP A 97 -20.00 18.91 -45.16
C ASP A 97 -20.79 17.88 -44.33
N GLU A 98 -22.13 17.90 -44.41
CA GLU A 98 -23.00 16.96 -43.69
C GLU A 98 -22.73 15.47 -44.04
N SER A 99 -22.30 15.18 -45.27
CA SER A 99 -22.02 13.80 -45.71
C SER A 99 -20.61 13.35 -45.34
N ASN A 100 -19.63 14.25 -45.39
CA ASN A 100 -18.23 14.02 -45.07
C ASN A 100 -17.77 15.11 -44.09
N PRO A 101 -18.10 14.96 -42.79
CA PRO A 101 -17.84 16.03 -41.84
C PRO A 101 -16.34 16.25 -41.65
N LEU A 102 -15.94 17.51 -41.58
CA LEU A 102 -14.61 17.89 -41.15
C LEU A 102 -14.59 17.89 -39.62
N LEU A 103 -13.66 17.15 -39.03
CA LEU A 103 -13.43 17.14 -37.60
C LEU A 103 -11.92 17.21 -37.35
N LEU A 104 -11.47 18.29 -36.73
CA LEU A 104 -10.16 18.37 -36.11
C LEU A 104 -10.38 18.82 -34.67
N ALA A 105 -10.16 17.92 -33.73
CA ALA A 105 -10.49 18.14 -32.33
C ALA A 105 -9.34 17.69 -31.42
N SER A 106 -9.31 18.26 -30.21
CA SER A 106 -8.44 17.81 -29.13
C SER A 106 -9.19 16.88 -28.17
N THR A 107 -8.49 15.89 -27.63
CA THR A 107 -9.00 15.09 -26.51
C THR A 107 -9.09 15.89 -25.20
N SER A 108 -8.46 17.06 -25.13
CA SER A 108 -8.56 17.95 -23.95
C SER A 108 -9.73 18.92 -24.08
N PRO A 109 -10.53 19.13 -23.01
CA PRO A 109 -11.57 20.15 -22.99
C PRO A 109 -11.02 21.58 -22.92
N ASP A 110 -9.73 21.77 -22.61
CA ASP A 110 -9.09 23.09 -22.48
C ASP A 110 -8.80 23.75 -23.84
N GLY A 111 -9.16 23.07 -24.94
CA GLY A 111 -9.00 23.57 -26.31
C GLY A 111 -7.55 23.60 -26.80
N TRP A 112 -7.26 24.53 -27.69
CA TRP A 112 -5.92 24.78 -28.22
C TRP A 112 -5.45 26.21 -28.00
N TYR A 113 -4.15 26.38 -27.89
CA TYR A 113 -3.51 27.65 -27.64
C TYR A 113 -3.60 28.56 -28.88
N ASN A 114 -4.05 29.79 -28.67
CA ASN A 114 -3.98 30.87 -29.65
C ASN A 114 -3.31 32.12 -29.09
N SER A 115 -2.36 32.69 -29.83
CA SER A 115 -1.65 33.91 -29.43
C SER A 115 -2.46 35.17 -29.72
N GLU A 116 -2.62 36.05 -28.72
CA GLU A 116 -3.26 37.36 -28.92
C GLU A 116 -2.52 38.25 -29.94
N LEU A 117 -1.23 37.99 -30.15
CA LEU A 117 -0.38 38.76 -31.05
C LEU A 117 -0.45 38.27 -32.51
N ALA A 118 -0.90 37.03 -32.72
CA ALA A 118 -1.03 36.40 -34.03
C ALA A 118 -2.46 35.90 -34.28
N ALA A 119 -3.45 36.71 -33.87
CA ALA A 119 -4.87 36.42 -33.99
C ALA A 119 -5.39 36.43 -35.44
N GLN A 120 -5.03 35.39 -36.20
CA GLN A 120 -5.52 35.07 -37.52
C GLN A 120 -5.72 33.56 -37.59
N TRP A 121 -6.71 33.11 -38.36
CA TRP A 121 -6.98 31.68 -38.52
C TRP A 121 -5.87 30.92 -39.29
N ASN A 122 -5.01 31.64 -40.01
CA ASN A 122 -3.89 31.10 -40.76
C ASN A 122 -2.56 31.73 -40.33
N ALA A 123 -1.46 31.19 -40.84
CA ALA A 123 -0.12 31.56 -40.41
C ALA A 123 0.37 32.94 -40.87
N VAL A 124 -0.46 33.78 -41.49
CA VAL A 124 -0.02 35.08 -42.05
C VAL A 124 0.51 36.03 -40.99
N ALA A 125 0.02 35.91 -39.75
CA ALA A 125 0.44 36.73 -38.62
C ALA A 125 1.65 36.17 -37.84
N ILE A 126 2.07 34.92 -38.14
CA ILE A 126 3.20 34.27 -37.48
C ILE A 126 4.51 34.86 -38.03
N ASN A 127 5.14 35.71 -37.24
CA ASN A 127 6.35 36.44 -37.66
C ASN A 127 7.53 36.13 -36.73
N GLU A 128 8.53 35.47 -37.31
CA GLU A 128 9.74 35.00 -36.63
C GLU A 128 10.50 36.12 -35.91
N LEU A 129 10.38 37.38 -36.36
CA LEU A 129 11.01 38.53 -35.69
C LEU A 129 10.50 38.75 -34.26
N PHE A 130 9.30 38.25 -33.93
CA PHE A 130 8.72 38.36 -32.59
C PHE A 130 9.09 37.23 -31.65
N PHE A 131 9.64 36.10 -32.14
CA PHE A 131 9.94 34.92 -31.30
C PHE A 131 10.96 35.19 -30.20
N THR A 132 11.83 36.21 -30.39
CA THR A 132 12.78 36.61 -29.33
C THR A 132 12.08 37.26 -28.14
N ALA A 133 10.97 37.97 -28.37
CA ALA A 133 10.21 38.63 -27.32
C ALA A 133 9.03 37.79 -26.81
N PHE A 134 8.45 36.96 -27.69
CA PHE A 134 7.25 36.15 -27.50
C PHE A 134 7.47 34.76 -28.13
N PRO A 135 8.28 33.88 -27.52
CA PRO A 135 8.62 32.57 -28.08
C PRO A 135 7.39 31.65 -28.26
N GLU A 136 6.36 31.81 -27.43
CA GLU A 136 5.11 31.07 -27.50
C GLU A 136 4.36 31.26 -28.83
N MET A 137 4.58 32.37 -29.54
CA MET A 137 3.96 32.65 -30.84
C MET A 137 4.39 31.66 -31.94
N GLU A 138 5.56 31.05 -31.82
CA GLU A 138 6.00 30.00 -32.75
C GLU A 138 5.05 28.78 -32.73
N PHE A 139 4.43 28.55 -31.57
CA PHE A 139 3.56 27.41 -31.30
C PHE A 139 2.08 27.78 -31.34
N ASP A 140 1.73 28.89 -31.97
CA ASP A 140 0.34 29.27 -32.18
C ASP A 140 -0.40 28.23 -33.03
N SER A 141 -1.71 28.09 -32.82
CA SER A 141 -2.54 27.15 -33.57
C SER A 141 -3.14 27.83 -34.79
N PHE A 142 -3.05 27.21 -35.96
CA PHE A 142 -3.56 27.78 -37.22
C PHE A 142 -3.81 26.70 -38.27
N LEU A 143 -4.64 27.03 -39.26
CA LEU A 143 -4.82 26.23 -40.48
C LEU A 143 -3.93 26.76 -41.61
N THR A 144 -3.45 25.87 -42.46
CA THR A 144 -2.64 26.25 -43.61
C THR A 144 -2.81 25.28 -44.78
N ILE A 145 -2.17 25.61 -45.90
CA ILE A 145 -1.80 24.66 -46.96
C ILE A 145 -0.36 25.02 -47.35
N GLY A 146 0.57 24.49 -46.56
CA GLY A 146 2.01 24.63 -46.69
C GLY A 146 2.61 25.87 -46.03
N ALA A 147 2.01 27.05 -46.18
CA ALA A 147 2.58 28.31 -45.69
C ALA A 147 2.49 28.42 -44.16
N ASP A 148 3.61 28.34 -43.44
CA ASP A 148 3.62 28.25 -41.97
C ASP A 148 4.03 29.54 -41.25
N ASN A 149 4.32 30.61 -41.99
CA ASN A 149 4.65 31.91 -41.43
C ASN A 149 4.47 33.07 -42.43
N SER A 150 4.69 34.29 -41.92
CA SER A 150 4.62 35.55 -42.66
C SER A 150 5.74 35.79 -43.69
N SER A 151 6.75 34.91 -43.77
CA SER A 151 7.81 34.99 -44.80
C SER A 151 7.28 34.62 -46.18
N TYR A 152 6.21 33.83 -46.25
CA TYR A 152 5.48 33.57 -47.48
C TYR A 152 4.59 34.77 -47.86
N PRO A 153 4.52 35.14 -49.15
CA PRO A 153 3.59 36.17 -49.62
C PRO A 153 2.15 35.85 -49.20
N SER A 154 1.34 36.87 -48.88
CA SER A 154 -0.06 36.69 -48.48
C SER A 154 -0.91 35.92 -49.52
N SER A 155 -0.52 35.92 -50.79
CA SER A 155 -1.17 35.14 -51.85
C SER A 155 -0.90 33.63 -51.77
N MET A 156 0.11 33.19 -51.01
CA MET A 156 0.45 31.79 -50.79
C MET A 156 -0.15 31.22 -49.49
N HIS A 157 -0.76 32.07 -48.66
CA HIS A 157 -1.60 31.63 -47.55
C HIS A 157 -2.99 31.22 -48.07
N PRO A 158 -3.63 30.19 -47.49
CA PRO A 158 -4.92 29.72 -47.96
C PRO A 158 -6.02 30.75 -47.69
N ILE A 159 -7.10 30.61 -48.46
CA ILE A 159 -8.35 31.36 -48.34
C ILE A 159 -9.39 30.41 -47.74
N SER A 160 -10.24 30.89 -46.84
CA SER A 160 -11.34 30.12 -46.28
C SER A 160 -12.69 30.59 -46.82
N VAL A 161 -13.63 29.65 -46.92
CA VAL A 161 -15.05 29.90 -47.18
C VAL A 161 -15.83 28.98 -46.26
N TRP A 162 -16.64 29.58 -45.40
CA TRP A 162 -17.42 28.87 -44.40
C TRP A 162 -18.92 29.04 -44.65
N GLY A 163 -19.66 27.98 -44.37
CA GLY A 163 -21.12 27.91 -44.50
C GLY A 163 -21.82 28.35 -43.23
N ALA A 164 -22.72 27.51 -42.71
CA ALA A 164 -23.45 27.80 -41.49
C ALA A 164 -22.56 27.75 -40.24
N ILE A 165 -21.48 26.97 -40.29
CA ILE A 165 -20.47 26.86 -39.24
C ILE A 165 -19.18 27.52 -39.72
N ASP A 166 -18.74 28.56 -39.03
CA ASP A 166 -17.48 29.27 -39.29
C ASP A 166 -16.38 28.72 -38.37
N ALA A 167 -15.63 27.74 -38.87
CA ALA A 167 -14.55 27.13 -38.13
C ALA A 167 -13.27 27.99 -38.06
N GLY A 168 -13.22 29.12 -38.78
CA GLY A 168 -12.11 30.08 -38.66
C GLY A 168 -12.12 30.82 -37.32
N LEU A 169 -13.29 30.91 -36.68
CA LEU A 169 -13.45 31.55 -35.37
C LEU A 169 -12.76 30.79 -34.24
N GLU A 170 -12.47 29.51 -34.43
CA GLU A 170 -11.75 28.67 -33.45
C GLU A 170 -10.27 29.08 -33.27
N PHE A 171 -9.80 30.07 -34.03
CA PHE A 171 -8.41 30.54 -34.03
C PHE A 171 -8.31 32.07 -33.83
N ASP A 172 -9.43 32.76 -33.53
CA ASP A 172 -9.49 34.22 -33.36
C ASP A 172 -9.54 34.63 -31.87
N GLN A 173 -9.47 35.93 -31.57
CA GLN A 173 -9.30 36.55 -30.24
C GLN A 173 -10.39 36.24 -29.20
N ASP A 174 -11.50 35.61 -29.58
CA ASP A 174 -12.62 35.36 -28.68
C ASP A 174 -12.39 34.15 -27.73
N GLY A 175 -11.27 33.44 -27.87
CA GLY A 175 -10.79 32.43 -26.93
C GLY A 175 -10.07 31.26 -27.62
N PRO A 176 -9.41 30.37 -26.84
CA PRO A 176 -8.86 29.13 -27.40
C PRO A 176 -10.01 28.32 -28.00
N GLY A 177 -9.98 28.10 -29.32
CA GLY A 177 -10.93 27.18 -29.94
C GLY A 177 -10.80 25.77 -29.38
N THR A 178 -11.82 24.96 -29.56
CA THR A 178 -11.84 23.59 -29.02
C THR A 178 -11.83 22.55 -30.12
N ASN A 179 -12.51 22.83 -31.22
CA ASN A 179 -12.67 21.90 -32.33
C ASN A 179 -13.08 22.63 -33.61
N VAL A 180 -12.42 22.28 -34.70
CA VAL A 180 -12.87 22.60 -36.06
C VAL A 180 -13.84 21.50 -36.44
N LEU A 181 -15.15 21.80 -36.36
CA LEU A 181 -16.22 20.92 -36.78
C LEU A 181 -17.03 21.58 -37.88
N VAL A 182 -17.11 20.94 -39.05
CA VAL A 182 -18.03 21.35 -40.12
C VAL A 182 -18.80 20.13 -40.58
N ASN A 183 -20.09 20.10 -40.25
CA ASN A 183 -21.01 18.99 -40.52
C ASN A 183 -22.38 19.47 -41.00
N ASP A 184 -22.47 20.69 -41.52
CA ASP A 184 -23.70 21.26 -42.04
C ASP A 184 -23.83 21.06 -43.57
N GLU A 185 -25.04 21.22 -44.09
CA GLU A 185 -25.38 21.02 -45.50
C GLU A 185 -24.60 21.97 -46.45
N VAL A 186 -24.27 23.18 -45.99
CA VAL A 186 -23.49 24.15 -46.80
C VAL A 186 -22.02 23.76 -46.82
N GLY A 187 -21.53 23.24 -45.70
CA GLY A 187 -20.15 22.83 -45.51
C GLY A 187 -19.20 24.00 -45.41
N GLY A 188 -17.91 23.72 -45.56
CA GLY A 188 -16.86 24.70 -45.39
C GLY A 188 -15.52 24.17 -45.86
N SER A 189 -14.63 25.07 -46.24
CA SER A 189 -13.30 24.70 -46.71
C SER A 189 -12.30 25.83 -46.53
N TRP A 190 -11.03 25.46 -46.37
CA TRP A 190 -9.93 26.34 -46.73
C TRP A 190 -9.17 25.74 -47.90
N PHE A 191 -8.77 26.60 -48.83
CA PHE A 191 -8.20 26.19 -50.09
C PHE A 191 -7.12 27.15 -50.58
N GLN A 192 -6.32 26.67 -51.52
CA GLN A 192 -5.31 27.42 -52.21
C GLN A 192 -5.50 27.28 -53.72
N THR A 193 -5.33 28.38 -54.43
CA THR A 193 -5.38 28.39 -55.89
C THR A 193 -4.03 27.93 -56.44
N PRO A 194 -4.00 26.97 -57.39
CA PRO A 194 -2.74 26.57 -58.01
C PRO A 194 -2.12 27.73 -58.79
N PRO A 195 -0.78 27.81 -58.86
CA PRO A 195 -0.11 28.82 -59.65
C PRO A 195 -0.46 28.66 -61.14
N LEU A 196 -0.44 29.78 -61.88
CA LEU A 196 -0.79 29.81 -63.30
C LEU A 196 0.22 29.05 -64.19
N THR A 197 1.45 28.84 -63.70
CA THR A 197 2.52 28.13 -64.38
C THR A 197 3.22 27.16 -63.43
N LEU A 198 3.56 25.97 -63.92
CA LEU A 198 4.33 24.96 -63.17
C LEU A 198 5.75 25.41 -62.83
N ASP A 199 6.28 26.46 -63.46
CA ASP A 199 7.62 26.98 -63.14
C ASP A 199 7.72 27.53 -61.70
N ASP A 200 6.59 27.90 -61.09
CA ASP A 200 6.51 28.32 -59.68
C ASP A 200 6.25 27.13 -58.72
N SER A 201 6.08 25.90 -59.24
CA SER A 201 5.58 24.76 -58.47
C SER A 201 6.53 24.31 -57.35
N LEU A 202 7.84 24.50 -57.51
CA LEU A 202 8.80 24.12 -56.47
C LEU A 202 8.95 25.18 -55.37
N THR A 203 8.41 26.38 -55.57
CA THR A 203 8.49 27.47 -54.59
C THR A 203 7.18 27.69 -53.84
N HIS A 204 6.07 27.18 -54.38
CA HIS A 204 4.77 27.33 -53.78
C HIS A 204 4.57 26.27 -52.69
N PRO A 205 4.23 26.65 -51.44
CA PRO A 205 4.28 25.74 -50.29
C PRO A 205 3.20 24.64 -50.29
N ALA A 206 2.11 24.83 -51.05
CA ALA A 206 1.08 23.81 -51.23
C ALA A 206 1.47 22.62 -52.14
N PHE A 207 2.68 22.61 -52.73
CA PHE A 207 3.21 21.43 -53.40
C PHE A 207 3.94 20.53 -52.41
N GLY A 208 3.85 19.21 -52.60
CA GLY A 208 4.51 18.23 -51.73
C GLY A 208 6.03 18.42 -51.61
N GLY A 209 6.67 19.01 -52.62
CA GLY A 209 8.09 19.36 -52.57
C GLY A 209 9.00 18.15 -52.35
N PRO A 210 10.29 18.36 -52.01
CA PRO A 210 11.25 17.29 -51.81
C PRO A 210 10.88 16.30 -50.70
N GLU A 211 10.14 16.77 -49.70
CA GLU A 211 9.68 15.96 -48.57
C GLU A 211 8.40 15.16 -48.89
N GLN A 212 7.78 15.43 -50.04
CA GLN A 212 6.53 14.82 -50.49
C GLN A 212 5.41 14.94 -49.45
N ARG A 213 5.34 16.07 -48.74
CA ARG A 213 4.32 16.33 -47.73
C ARG A 213 3.94 17.80 -47.70
N VAL A 214 2.69 18.10 -47.36
CA VAL A 214 2.18 19.48 -47.24
C VAL A 214 1.54 19.68 -45.88
N LEU A 215 2.00 20.70 -45.15
CA LEU A 215 1.42 21.07 -43.86
C LEU A 215 -0.01 21.58 -44.08
N ILE A 216 -0.97 21.12 -43.28
CA ILE A 216 -2.37 21.59 -43.36
C ILE A 216 -2.88 22.23 -42.07
N ALA A 217 -2.26 21.93 -40.92
CA ALA A 217 -2.57 22.59 -39.66
C ALA A 217 -1.40 22.48 -38.67
N GLN A 218 -1.26 23.47 -37.80
CA GLN A 218 -0.49 23.39 -36.57
C GLN A 218 -1.45 23.57 -35.41
N ILE A 219 -1.44 22.67 -34.43
CA ILE A 219 -2.35 22.70 -33.28
C ILE A 219 -1.55 22.47 -32.00
N THR A 220 -1.64 23.41 -31.07
CA THR A 220 -1.00 23.30 -29.75
C THR A 220 -2.05 23.08 -28.68
N THR A 221 -2.08 21.90 -28.08
CA THR A 221 -3.13 21.50 -27.13
C THR A 221 -2.56 20.59 -26.04
N PRO A 222 -3.10 20.60 -24.80
CA PRO A 222 -2.66 19.66 -23.77
C PRO A 222 -3.14 18.22 -24.02
N GLY A 223 -4.06 18.03 -24.97
CA GLY A 223 -4.52 16.73 -25.42
C GLY A 223 -3.73 16.17 -26.61
N ARG A 224 -4.40 15.27 -27.32
CA ARG A 224 -3.99 14.70 -28.60
C ARG A 224 -5.02 15.09 -29.65
N ILE A 225 -4.58 15.28 -30.89
CA ILE A 225 -5.49 15.64 -31.98
C ILE A 225 -6.08 14.40 -32.65
N TYR A 226 -7.36 14.45 -33.01
CA TYR A 226 -8.07 13.38 -33.71
C TYR A 226 -9.15 13.93 -34.64
N GLY A 227 -9.66 13.06 -35.52
CA GLY A 227 -10.76 13.36 -36.42
C GLY A 227 -10.44 13.02 -37.87
N GLN A 228 -11.04 13.77 -38.80
CA GLN A 228 -10.92 13.54 -40.23
C GLN A 228 -11.04 14.83 -41.04
N VAL A 229 -10.48 14.82 -42.24
CA VAL A 229 -10.50 15.95 -43.17
C VAL A 229 -10.75 15.43 -44.57
N GLN A 230 -11.65 16.07 -45.33
CA GLN A 230 -11.77 15.81 -46.76
C GLN A 230 -10.69 16.61 -47.49
N ILE A 231 -9.81 15.94 -48.23
CA ILE A 231 -8.72 16.57 -48.97
C ILE A 231 -9.03 16.53 -50.46
N GLN A 232 -8.77 17.64 -51.14
CA GLN A 232 -8.70 17.73 -52.60
C GLN A 232 -7.25 17.94 -53.03
N LEU A 233 -6.81 17.18 -54.03
CA LEU A 233 -5.45 17.23 -54.56
C LEU A 233 -5.44 17.20 -56.09
N PHE A 234 -4.48 17.89 -56.71
CA PHE A 234 -4.11 17.72 -58.11
C PHE A 234 -2.80 16.95 -58.22
N GLY A 235 -2.87 15.72 -58.74
CA GLY A 235 -1.70 14.88 -58.95
C GLY A 235 -0.77 15.51 -59.99
N GLU A 236 0.51 15.62 -59.66
CA GLU A 236 1.53 16.31 -60.47
C GLU A 236 1.14 17.75 -60.90
N GLY A 237 0.30 18.42 -60.11
CA GLY A 237 -0.13 19.80 -60.35
C GLY A 237 -1.05 19.96 -61.57
N GLN A 238 -1.58 18.84 -62.10
CA GLN A 238 -2.50 18.86 -63.22
C GLN A 238 -3.95 18.87 -62.71
N ASN A 239 -4.68 19.95 -62.98
CA ASN A 239 -6.10 20.06 -62.60
C ASN A 239 -6.98 18.96 -63.21
N SER A 240 -6.55 18.34 -64.33
CA SER A 240 -7.24 17.19 -64.93
C SER A 240 -7.05 15.88 -64.15
N ASN A 241 -6.06 15.83 -63.25
CA ASN A 241 -5.73 14.69 -62.41
C ASN A 241 -6.15 14.99 -60.95
N GLU A 242 -7.44 15.25 -60.76
CA GLU A 242 -8.01 15.61 -59.47
C GLU A 242 -8.43 14.38 -58.66
N PHE A 243 -8.09 14.38 -57.38
CA PHE A 243 -8.58 13.41 -56.40
C PHE A 243 -9.25 14.11 -55.23
N ARG A 244 -10.29 13.46 -54.68
CA ARG A 244 -10.95 13.88 -53.44
C ARG A 244 -11.26 12.69 -52.57
N SER A 245 -10.86 12.73 -51.31
CA SER A 245 -11.19 11.68 -50.35
C SER A 245 -11.17 12.24 -48.94
N VAL A 246 -11.91 11.58 -48.06
CA VAL A 246 -11.79 11.77 -46.61
C VAL A 246 -10.59 10.99 -46.12
N LEU A 247 -9.71 11.66 -45.40
CA LEU A 247 -8.57 11.06 -44.71
C LEU A 247 -8.76 11.21 -43.20
N GLN A 248 -8.43 10.15 -42.47
CA GLN A 248 -8.49 10.13 -41.01
C GLN A 248 -7.17 10.62 -40.44
N ILE A 249 -7.23 11.41 -39.37
CA ILE A 249 -6.04 11.77 -38.59
C ILE A 249 -5.58 10.50 -37.87
N PRO A 250 -4.30 10.08 -38.02
CA PRO A 250 -3.79 8.91 -37.34
C PRO A 250 -3.81 9.14 -35.83
N PHE A 251 -4.56 8.30 -35.12
CA PHE A 251 -4.70 8.33 -33.68
C PHE A 251 -4.33 6.96 -33.13
N ALA A 252 -3.14 6.89 -32.53
CA ALA A 252 -2.65 5.68 -31.88
C ALA A 252 -3.45 5.39 -30.59
N GLY A 253 -3.97 4.18 -30.46
CA GLY A 253 -4.64 3.71 -29.25
C GLY A 253 -5.22 2.31 -29.45
N CYS A 254 -5.97 1.81 -28.48
CA CYS A 254 -6.63 0.53 -28.66
C CYS A 254 -7.88 0.67 -29.54
N ASN A 255 -7.83 0.14 -30.76
CA ASN A 255 -8.95 0.17 -31.70
C ASN A 255 -9.80 -1.11 -31.70
N ASP A 256 -9.60 -2.00 -30.73
CA ASP A 256 -10.38 -3.23 -30.59
C ASP A 256 -11.57 -3.02 -29.63
N PRO A 257 -12.83 -3.08 -30.09
CA PRO A 257 -14.01 -2.86 -29.26
C PRO A 257 -14.22 -3.94 -28.19
N THR A 258 -13.48 -5.04 -28.22
CA THR A 258 -13.52 -6.10 -27.20
C THR A 258 -12.51 -5.89 -26.07
N ALA A 259 -11.61 -4.91 -26.20
CA ALA A 259 -10.65 -4.56 -25.17
C ALA A 259 -11.24 -3.58 -24.13
N CYS A 260 -10.72 -3.66 -22.91
CA CYS A 260 -11.08 -2.79 -21.79
C CYS A 260 -10.56 -1.37 -21.93
N THR A 261 -9.49 -1.17 -22.70
CA THR A 261 -8.90 0.14 -23.00
C THR A 261 -9.30 0.66 -24.37
N PHE A 262 -10.39 0.13 -24.96
CA PHE A 262 -10.89 0.56 -26.25
C PHE A 262 -11.08 2.09 -26.31
N ASP A 263 -10.44 2.72 -27.29
CA ASP A 263 -10.61 4.13 -27.62
C ASP A 263 -11.37 4.22 -28.95
N PRO A 264 -12.60 4.76 -28.97
CA PRO A 264 -13.39 4.87 -30.20
C PRO A 264 -12.77 5.82 -31.23
N ASN A 265 -11.80 6.67 -30.85
CA ASN A 265 -11.09 7.55 -31.76
C ASN A 265 -9.82 6.91 -32.35
N ALA A 266 -9.41 5.73 -31.87
CA ALA A 266 -8.18 5.09 -32.34
C ALA A 266 -8.33 4.55 -33.76
N THR A 267 -7.57 5.14 -34.68
CA THR A 267 -7.48 4.71 -36.07
C THR A 267 -6.28 3.79 -36.31
N LEU A 268 -5.30 3.79 -35.39
CA LEU A 268 -4.11 2.95 -35.43
C LEU A 268 -3.96 2.17 -34.11
N ASN A 269 -3.88 0.84 -34.18
CA ASN A 269 -3.59 0.02 -33.00
C ASN A 269 -2.12 0.15 -32.61
N ASP A 270 -1.85 0.63 -31.40
CA ASP A 270 -0.50 0.81 -30.85
C ASP A 270 -0.09 -0.30 -29.88
N GLY A 271 -0.91 -1.34 -29.74
CA GLY A 271 -0.70 -2.44 -28.80
C GLY A 271 -1.11 -2.13 -27.35
N SER A 272 -1.76 -0.99 -27.10
CA SER A 272 -2.27 -0.61 -25.76
C SER A 272 -3.55 -1.34 -25.34
N CYS A 273 -4.08 -2.24 -26.17
CA CYS A 273 -5.28 -3.03 -25.85
C CYS A 273 -5.06 -3.97 -24.65
N LEU A 274 -5.79 -3.70 -23.57
CA LEU A 274 -5.89 -4.59 -22.42
C LEU A 274 -7.19 -5.37 -22.50
N TYR A 275 -7.09 -6.69 -22.42
CA TYR A 275 -8.26 -7.58 -22.43
C TYR A 275 -8.55 -8.06 -21.01
N PRO A 276 -9.82 -8.36 -20.70
CA PRO A 276 -10.12 -8.93 -19.41
C PRO A 276 -9.52 -10.34 -19.30
N SER A 277 -9.21 -10.76 -18.08
CA SER A 277 -8.78 -12.13 -17.83
C SER A 277 -9.93 -13.11 -18.13
N ASN A 278 -9.60 -14.35 -18.49
CA ASN A 278 -10.62 -15.34 -18.83
C ASN A 278 -11.61 -15.53 -17.65
N GLY A 279 -12.92 -15.47 -17.93
CA GLY A 279 -13.98 -15.51 -16.92
C GLY A 279 -14.31 -14.18 -16.24
N PHE A 280 -13.57 -13.09 -16.52
CA PHE A 280 -13.77 -11.77 -15.92
C PHE A 280 -14.22 -10.74 -16.95
N ASP A 281 -14.87 -9.67 -16.49
CA ASP A 281 -15.12 -8.47 -17.27
C ASP A 281 -13.98 -7.43 -17.09
N CYS A 282 -14.11 -6.30 -17.76
CA CYS A 282 -13.12 -5.21 -17.72
C CYS A 282 -13.01 -4.48 -16.37
N PHE A 283 -13.95 -4.71 -15.47
CA PHE A 283 -13.92 -4.17 -14.10
C PHE A 283 -13.42 -5.22 -13.10
N GLY A 284 -13.01 -6.41 -13.57
CA GLY A 284 -12.58 -7.52 -12.73
C GLY A 284 -13.73 -8.26 -12.06
N ASN A 285 -14.99 -8.07 -12.51
CA ASN A 285 -16.11 -8.86 -12.02
C ASN A 285 -16.13 -10.22 -12.70
N CYS A 286 -16.46 -11.25 -11.94
CA CYS A 286 -16.68 -12.58 -12.50
C CYS A 286 -17.91 -12.56 -13.42
N MET A 287 -17.71 -12.98 -14.68
CA MET A 287 -18.79 -13.13 -15.66
C MET A 287 -19.50 -14.48 -15.56
N GLY A 288 -18.85 -15.47 -14.95
CA GLY A 288 -19.41 -16.79 -14.68
C GLY A 288 -20.01 -16.92 -13.28
N THR A 289 -20.27 -18.16 -12.87
CA THR A 289 -20.61 -18.46 -11.48
C THR A 289 -19.34 -18.46 -10.63
N VAL A 290 -19.37 -17.75 -9.50
CA VAL A 290 -18.38 -17.94 -8.44
C VAL A 290 -18.70 -19.27 -7.74
N ASP A 291 -17.71 -20.13 -7.61
CA ASP A 291 -17.87 -21.42 -6.92
C ASP A 291 -17.95 -21.26 -5.39
N ALA A 292 -18.09 -22.37 -4.67
CA ALA A 292 -18.15 -22.38 -3.21
C ALA A 292 -16.86 -21.88 -2.53
N CYS A 293 -15.75 -21.85 -3.27
CA CYS A 293 -14.43 -21.41 -2.82
C CYS A 293 -14.13 -19.95 -3.16
N GLY A 294 -15.09 -19.23 -3.75
CA GLY A 294 -14.89 -17.83 -4.15
C GLY A 294 -14.12 -17.66 -5.46
N VAL A 295 -13.87 -18.74 -6.21
CA VAL A 295 -13.15 -18.72 -7.49
C VAL A 295 -14.13 -18.56 -8.64
N CYS A 296 -13.86 -17.61 -9.52
CA CYS A 296 -14.67 -17.40 -10.72
C CYS A 296 -14.53 -18.58 -11.69
N GLU A 297 -15.65 -19.17 -12.08
CA GLU A 297 -15.69 -20.38 -12.92
C GLU A 297 -14.87 -21.55 -12.35
N GLY A 298 -14.62 -21.55 -11.04
CA GLY A 298 -13.97 -22.66 -10.36
C GLY A 298 -14.87 -23.89 -10.24
N ASP A 299 -14.27 -25.04 -9.93
CA ASP A 299 -14.96 -26.31 -9.76
C ASP A 299 -15.34 -26.61 -8.30
N GLY A 300 -15.08 -25.67 -7.38
CA GLY A 300 -15.37 -25.79 -5.96
C GLY A 300 -14.39 -26.67 -5.18
N THR A 301 -13.23 -27.02 -5.75
CA THR A 301 -12.26 -27.92 -5.09
C THR A 301 -11.08 -27.20 -4.44
N SER A 302 -10.82 -25.95 -4.81
CA SER A 302 -9.61 -25.21 -4.41
C SER A 302 -9.53 -24.86 -2.92
N CYS A 303 -10.65 -24.94 -2.21
CA CYS A 303 -10.75 -24.69 -0.77
C CYS A 303 -11.09 -25.97 0.03
N LEU A 304 -11.01 -27.12 -0.62
CA LEU A 304 -11.22 -28.43 0.00
C LEU A 304 -9.92 -28.92 0.66
N GLY A 305 -10.06 -29.40 1.89
CA GLY A 305 -8.97 -30.01 2.66
C GLY A 305 -9.38 -30.18 4.12
N CYS A 306 -8.50 -30.74 4.95
CA CYS A 306 -8.84 -30.94 6.35
C CYS A 306 -8.89 -29.60 7.11
N THR A 307 -10.06 -29.26 7.66
CA THR A 307 -10.26 -27.99 8.40
C THR A 307 -10.10 -28.12 9.92
N ASP A 308 -9.91 -29.33 10.44
CA ASP A 308 -9.72 -29.58 11.86
C ASP A 308 -8.25 -29.37 12.27
N ALA A 309 -8.00 -28.37 13.11
CA ALA A 309 -6.66 -28.06 13.61
C ALA A 309 -6.03 -29.17 14.48
N ALA A 310 -6.83 -30.13 14.96
CA ALA A 310 -6.34 -31.29 15.70
C ALA A 310 -5.91 -32.45 14.78
N ALA A 311 -6.15 -32.36 13.48
CA ALA A 311 -5.76 -33.39 12.51
C ALA A 311 -4.31 -33.21 12.04
N CYS A 312 -3.66 -34.31 11.72
CA CYS A 312 -2.27 -34.36 11.26
C CYS A 312 -2.05 -33.77 9.87
N ASN A 313 -3.09 -33.74 9.04
CA ASN A 313 -3.08 -33.15 7.71
C ASN A 313 -3.93 -31.88 7.63
N TYR A 314 -4.08 -31.16 8.75
CA TYR A 314 -4.72 -29.86 8.78
C TYR A 314 -4.17 -28.92 7.69
N ASP A 315 -5.06 -28.36 6.89
CA ASP A 315 -4.73 -27.38 5.86
C ASP A 315 -5.34 -26.03 6.23
N ALA A 316 -4.49 -25.07 6.58
CA ALA A 316 -4.89 -23.71 6.92
C ALA A 316 -5.52 -22.94 5.73
N GLY A 317 -5.32 -23.40 4.49
CA GLY A 317 -5.93 -22.85 3.29
C GLY A 317 -7.31 -23.43 2.97
N ALA A 318 -7.71 -24.54 3.60
CA ALA A 318 -9.01 -25.14 3.39
C ALA A 318 -10.11 -24.38 4.15
N THR A 319 -11.20 -24.07 3.46
CA THR A 319 -12.40 -23.46 4.08
C THR A 319 -13.58 -24.41 4.14
N SER A 320 -13.45 -25.60 3.53
CA SER A 320 -14.47 -26.66 3.55
C SER A 320 -13.81 -28.02 3.72
N ASP A 321 -14.27 -28.79 4.71
CA ASP A 321 -13.77 -30.14 4.97
C ASP A 321 -14.17 -31.10 3.85
N ASP A 322 -13.20 -31.83 3.31
CA ASP A 322 -13.39 -32.88 2.30
C ASP A 322 -13.43 -34.29 2.89
N GLY A 323 -13.31 -34.39 4.22
CA GLY A 323 -13.25 -35.66 4.93
C GLY A 323 -11.90 -36.36 4.85
N SER A 324 -10.85 -35.66 4.38
CA SER A 324 -9.48 -36.19 4.35
C SER A 324 -8.77 -36.16 5.71
N CYS A 325 -9.37 -35.57 6.76
CA CYS A 325 -8.74 -35.46 8.08
C CYS A 325 -8.26 -36.81 8.64
N THR A 326 -7.00 -36.85 9.02
CA THR A 326 -6.30 -37.98 9.65
C THR A 326 -5.85 -37.55 11.03
N TYR A 327 -6.03 -38.43 12.02
CA TYR A 327 -5.70 -38.16 13.41
C TYR A 327 -4.64 -39.15 13.88
N PRO A 328 -3.79 -38.77 14.84
CA PRO A 328 -2.82 -39.69 15.37
C PRO A 328 -3.52 -40.79 16.19
N GLU A 329 -2.87 -41.94 16.32
CA GLU A 329 -3.35 -43.00 17.22
C GLU A 329 -3.30 -42.52 18.69
N THR A 330 -4.19 -43.05 19.54
CA THR A 330 -4.19 -42.68 20.97
C THR A 330 -2.84 -42.97 21.61
N GLY A 331 -2.23 -41.96 22.23
CA GLY A 331 -0.89 -42.05 22.81
C GLY A 331 0.25 -41.76 21.82
N PHE A 332 -0.07 -41.30 20.61
CA PHE A 332 0.91 -40.90 19.60
C PHE A 332 0.68 -39.48 19.07
N ASN A 333 1.75 -38.88 18.56
CA ASN A 333 1.79 -37.63 17.82
C ASN A 333 1.62 -37.90 16.32
N CYS A 334 1.40 -36.83 15.55
CA CYS A 334 1.18 -36.90 14.11
C CYS A 334 2.38 -37.37 13.27
N ASP A 335 3.58 -37.29 13.82
CA ASP A 335 4.79 -37.84 13.21
C ASP A 335 5.03 -39.33 13.55
N GLY A 336 4.11 -39.93 14.32
CA GLY A 336 4.20 -41.30 14.78
C GLY A 336 5.11 -41.50 16.00
N SER A 337 5.65 -40.43 16.59
CA SER A 337 6.26 -40.51 17.94
C SER A 337 5.18 -40.74 18.99
N CYS A 338 5.50 -41.40 20.09
CA CYS A 338 4.57 -41.52 21.20
C CYS A 338 4.49 -40.19 21.97
N VAL A 339 3.40 -40.00 22.70
CA VAL A 339 3.27 -38.90 23.66
C VAL A 339 4.14 -39.23 24.86
N ASP A 340 5.05 -38.32 25.17
CA ASP A 340 6.01 -38.34 26.27
C ASP A 340 5.92 -36.96 26.92
N THR A 341 5.22 -36.88 28.04
CA THR A 341 4.84 -35.62 28.70
C THR A 341 6.00 -35.02 29.51
N ASP A 342 6.91 -35.85 30.04
CA ASP A 342 8.03 -35.41 30.86
C ASP A 342 9.39 -35.40 30.14
N GLU A 343 9.40 -35.83 28.87
CA GLU A 343 10.53 -35.88 27.95
C GLU A 343 11.68 -36.81 28.42
N ASP A 344 11.38 -37.84 29.21
CA ASP A 344 12.37 -38.80 29.71
C ASP A 344 12.76 -39.89 28.69
N GLY A 345 12.03 -39.96 27.57
CA GLY A 345 12.24 -40.91 26.48
C GLY A 345 11.42 -42.20 26.60
N VAL A 346 10.54 -42.31 27.60
CA VAL A 346 9.55 -43.36 27.76
C VAL A 346 8.18 -42.78 27.43
N CYS A 347 7.40 -43.51 26.62
CA CYS A 347 6.04 -43.08 26.29
C CYS A 347 5.15 -43.10 27.53
N ASP A 348 4.24 -42.13 27.69
CA ASP A 348 3.29 -42.07 28.82
C ASP A 348 2.52 -43.40 29.01
N SER A 349 2.21 -44.09 27.90
CA SER A 349 1.51 -45.38 27.94
C SER A 349 2.37 -46.56 28.40
N ASP A 350 3.69 -46.42 28.29
CA ASP A 350 4.70 -47.41 28.66
C ASP A 350 5.37 -47.07 30.01
N GLU A 351 4.94 -46.00 30.67
CA GLU A 351 5.44 -45.62 31.98
C GLU A 351 5.14 -46.67 33.05
N ILE A 352 6.16 -47.01 33.83
CA ILE A 352 6.04 -47.86 34.99
C ILE A 352 6.09 -46.97 36.23
N LEU A 353 4.95 -46.85 36.91
CA LEU A 353 4.82 -46.10 38.15
C LEU A 353 5.56 -46.80 39.30
N GLY A 354 6.41 -46.06 40.01
CA GLY A 354 7.07 -46.52 41.23
C GLY A 354 8.07 -45.50 41.76
N CYS A 355 8.92 -45.87 42.72
CA CYS A 355 9.92 -44.94 43.22
C CYS A 355 11.19 -44.94 42.34
N THR A 356 11.48 -43.82 41.66
CA THR A 356 12.65 -43.68 40.78
C THR A 356 13.93 -43.23 41.51
N SER A 357 13.86 -42.90 42.81
CA SER A 357 14.99 -42.41 43.60
C SER A 357 15.87 -43.55 44.15
N PRO A 358 17.15 -43.68 43.75
CA PRO A 358 18.05 -44.78 44.20
C PRO A 358 18.30 -44.83 45.71
N ASN A 359 18.02 -43.73 46.41
CA ASN A 359 18.22 -43.58 47.86
C ASN A 359 16.99 -44.02 48.68
N ALA A 360 15.88 -44.37 48.04
CA ALA A 360 14.69 -44.86 48.71
C ALA A 360 14.80 -46.38 48.99
N VAL A 361 14.22 -46.80 50.11
CA VAL A 361 14.11 -48.20 50.54
C VAL A 361 13.28 -49.03 49.56
N ASN A 362 12.29 -48.41 48.92
CA ASN A 362 11.45 -49.02 47.89
C ASN A 362 11.80 -48.51 46.48
N TYR A 363 13.05 -48.09 46.24
CA TYR A 363 13.53 -47.80 44.89
C TYR A 363 13.23 -48.97 43.94
N ASP A 364 12.55 -48.69 42.83
CA ASP A 364 12.31 -49.66 41.76
C ASP A 364 13.11 -49.25 40.52
N PRO A 365 14.16 -50.00 40.13
CA PRO A 365 14.94 -49.70 38.94
C PRO A 365 14.17 -49.92 37.62
N ALA A 366 12.97 -50.50 37.66
CA ALA A 366 12.08 -50.60 36.51
C ALA A 366 11.05 -49.46 36.45
N ALA A 367 10.92 -48.65 37.51
CA ALA A 367 10.05 -47.48 37.47
C ALA A 367 10.64 -46.42 36.53
N THR A 368 9.83 -45.92 35.62
CA THR A 368 10.18 -44.84 34.70
C THR A 368 9.55 -43.52 35.15
N GLU A 369 8.43 -43.57 35.88
CA GLU A 369 7.76 -42.38 36.45
C GLU A 369 7.60 -42.52 37.98
N ASN A 370 7.89 -41.43 38.70
CA ASN A 370 7.83 -41.37 40.16
C ASN A 370 6.39 -41.19 40.66
N ASP A 371 5.82 -42.23 41.25
CA ASP A 371 4.45 -42.20 41.79
C ASP A 371 4.34 -41.57 43.20
N ASN A 372 5.42 -40.92 43.66
CA ASN A 372 5.56 -40.34 45.00
C ASN A 372 5.42 -41.36 46.14
N THR A 373 5.61 -42.65 45.87
CA THR A 373 5.60 -43.68 46.93
C THR A 373 6.95 -43.90 47.58
N CYS A 374 8.00 -43.15 47.22
CA CYS A 374 9.35 -43.29 47.78
C CYS A 374 9.38 -43.23 49.32
N VAL A 375 9.93 -44.27 49.92
CA VAL A 375 10.15 -44.44 51.37
C VAL A 375 11.64 -44.31 51.63
N PHE A 376 12.07 -43.23 52.28
CA PHE A 376 13.45 -43.08 52.74
C PHE A 376 13.57 -43.62 54.18
N PHE A 377 14.72 -44.20 54.56
CA PHE A 377 14.92 -44.79 55.90
C PHE A 377 14.55 -43.80 57.02
N PRO A 378 13.95 -44.25 58.14
CA PRO A 378 13.67 -43.36 59.27
C PRO A 378 14.98 -42.79 59.82
N CYS A 379 15.07 -41.46 59.85
CA CYS A 379 16.17 -40.73 60.47
C CYS A 379 16.35 -41.16 61.95
N GLY A 380 17.58 -41.07 62.46
CA GLY A 380 17.90 -41.48 63.84
C GLY A 380 17.13 -40.66 64.89
N PRO A 381 17.01 -41.14 66.15
CA PRO A 381 16.31 -40.41 67.20
C PRO A 381 16.89 -38.99 67.38
N GLY A 382 16.05 -37.96 67.21
CA GLY A 382 16.44 -36.54 67.30
C GLY A 382 16.72 -35.84 65.97
N THR A 383 16.34 -36.44 64.83
CA THR A 383 16.43 -35.81 63.50
C THR A 383 15.13 -35.95 62.72
N THR A 384 14.75 -34.91 61.97
CA THR A 384 13.62 -34.90 61.03
C THR A 384 14.12 -34.82 59.58
N TYR A 385 13.48 -35.53 58.66
CA TYR A 385 13.83 -35.53 57.25
C TYR A 385 13.32 -34.26 56.55
N ASP A 386 14.21 -33.50 55.89
CA ASP A 386 13.84 -32.36 55.06
C ASP A 386 13.73 -32.76 53.57
N PRO A 387 12.52 -32.71 52.96
CA PRO A 387 12.33 -33.05 51.55
C PRO A 387 12.97 -32.06 50.57
N SER A 388 13.31 -30.84 51.00
CA SER A 388 13.87 -29.80 50.14
C SER A 388 15.39 -29.89 49.97
N THR A 389 16.08 -30.47 50.96
CA THR A 389 17.55 -30.65 50.96
C THR A 389 17.96 -32.12 50.87
N ASN A 390 17.01 -33.06 50.99
CA ASN A 390 17.21 -34.51 50.87
C ASN A 390 18.19 -35.08 51.91
N MET A 391 18.19 -34.51 53.12
CA MET A 391 19.05 -34.88 54.26
C MET A 391 18.25 -34.97 55.57
N CYS A 392 18.74 -35.73 56.57
CA CYS A 392 18.20 -35.72 57.92
C CYS A 392 18.81 -34.55 58.71
N GLU A 393 17.97 -33.63 59.19
CA GLU A 393 18.40 -32.47 59.98
C GLU A 393 18.06 -32.68 61.46
N LEU A 394 18.91 -32.17 62.36
CA LEU A 394 18.72 -32.30 63.81
C LEU A 394 17.53 -31.45 64.27
N ASP A 395 16.59 -32.05 65.01
CA ASP A 395 15.48 -31.30 65.60
C ASP A 395 16.03 -30.31 66.63
N ALA A 396 15.85 -29.02 66.37
CA ALA A 396 15.84 -27.92 67.34
C ALA A 396 17.01 -27.80 68.35
N TRP A 397 17.88 -26.81 68.08
CA TRP A 397 18.14 -25.70 69.01
C TRP A 397 18.58 -26.06 70.46
N LEU A 398 19.89 -26.12 70.69
CA LEU A 398 20.50 -25.97 72.02
C LEU A 398 20.44 -24.49 72.46
N GLY A 399 19.23 -24.03 72.80
CA GLY A 399 19.02 -22.68 73.34
C GLY A 399 17.83 -22.53 74.30
N GLU A 400 16.96 -23.53 74.44
CA GLU A 400 15.77 -23.39 75.31
C GLU A 400 15.90 -23.94 76.74
N THR A 401 16.99 -24.61 77.11
CA THR A 401 17.15 -25.15 78.48
C THR A 401 18.17 -24.41 79.34
N GLY A 402 18.98 -23.51 78.77
CA GLY A 402 20.05 -22.87 79.53
C GLY A 402 21.06 -23.86 80.13
N ASP A 403 21.16 -25.09 79.58
CA ASP A 403 22.16 -26.09 80.02
C ASP A 403 23.46 -25.91 79.23
N MET A 404 24.47 -25.42 79.94
CA MET A 404 25.73 -24.86 79.43
C MET A 404 26.91 -25.85 79.48
N SER A 405 26.66 -27.15 79.42
CA SER A 405 27.71 -28.17 79.51
C SER A 405 28.29 -28.62 78.16
N MET A 406 27.77 -28.11 77.02
CA MET A 406 28.16 -28.55 75.67
C MET A 406 28.21 -27.41 74.63
N LEU A 407 28.71 -26.22 74.99
CA LEU A 407 29.05 -25.19 74.00
C LEU A 407 30.32 -25.62 73.24
N ASP A 408 30.18 -25.84 71.94
CA ASP A 408 31.30 -26.20 71.05
C ASP A 408 32.27 -25.01 70.91
N PRO A 409 33.57 -25.17 71.23
CA PRO A 409 34.59 -24.14 71.03
C PRO A 409 34.64 -23.60 69.59
N CYS A 410 34.27 -24.40 68.58
CA CYS A 410 34.23 -23.95 67.17
C CYS A 410 33.22 -22.84 66.92
N TYR A 411 32.17 -22.74 67.72
CA TYR A 411 31.11 -21.77 67.52
C TYR A 411 31.48 -20.37 68.06
N VAL A 412 32.45 -20.32 68.96
CA VAL A 412 32.86 -19.10 69.68
C VAL A 412 34.30 -18.65 69.38
N ASP A 413 34.99 -19.37 68.49
CA ASP A 413 36.20 -18.90 67.79
C ASP A 413 35.78 -17.95 66.66
N PHE A 414 35.62 -16.68 67.01
CA PHE A 414 35.10 -15.65 66.11
C PHE A 414 36.14 -15.18 65.09
N ASP A 415 37.43 -15.32 65.42
CA ASP A 415 38.52 -14.96 64.52
C ASP A 415 39.04 -16.13 63.66
N GLY A 416 38.57 -17.34 63.95
CA GLY A 416 38.88 -18.56 63.19
C GLY A 416 40.31 -19.02 63.40
N SER A 417 40.92 -18.68 64.53
CA SER A 417 42.30 -19.00 64.85
C SER A 417 42.52 -20.48 65.24
N GLY A 418 41.45 -21.25 65.41
CA GLY A 418 41.51 -22.65 65.84
C GLY A 418 41.44 -22.82 67.36
N VAL A 419 41.38 -21.72 68.11
CA VAL A 419 41.41 -21.66 69.57
C VAL A 419 40.61 -20.46 70.05
N VAL A 420 39.89 -20.62 71.16
CA VAL A 420 39.22 -19.49 71.82
C VAL A 420 40.27 -18.75 72.65
N ASP A 421 40.67 -17.56 72.23
CA ASP A 421 41.69 -16.77 72.91
C ASP A 421 41.22 -15.35 73.29
N VAL A 422 42.16 -14.53 73.80
CA VAL A 422 41.83 -13.17 74.24
C VAL A 422 41.34 -12.26 73.11
N THR A 423 41.55 -12.65 71.86
CA THR A 423 41.12 -11.96 70.65
C THR A 423 39.62 -12.15 70.42
N ASP A 424 39.07 -13.34 70.69
CA ASP A 424 37.62 -13.59 70.68
C ASP A 424 36.93 -12.80 71.79
N LEU A 425 37.54 -12.80 72.98
CA LEU A 425 37.06 -12.05 74.13
C LEU A 425 37.07 -10.54 73.89
N ALA A 426 38.03 -10.04 73.10
CA ALA A 426 38.09 -8.65 72.71
C ALA A 426 36.93 -8.28 71.76
N ARG A 427 36.47 -9.21 70.91
CA ARG A 427 35.40 -8.96 69.93
C ARG A 427 34.04 -8.79 70.58
N ILE A 428 33.66 -9.67 71.50
CA ILE A 428 32.41 -9.50 72.26
C ILE A 428 32.42 -8.18 73.05
N LYS A 429 33.59 -7.76 73.55
CA LYS A 429 33.74 -6.49 74.26
C LYS A 429 33.47 -5.25 73.42
N VAL A 430 33.68 -5.34 72.10
CA VAL A 430 33.40 -4.23 71.17
C VAL A 430 31.91 -4.04 70.96
N VAL A 431 31.13 -5.12 71.06
CA VAL A 431 29.68 -5.11 70.78
C VAL A 431 28.82 -5.21 72.05
N LEU A 432 29.42 -5.36 73.24
CA LEU A 432 28.72 -5.37 74.52
C LEU A 432 27.78 -4.17 74.68
N GLY A 433 26.49 -4.44 74.93
CA GLY A 433 25.44 -3.43 75.07
C GLY A 433 24.77 -2.98 73.77
N GLU A 434 25.20 -3.48 72.61
CA GLU A 434 24.47 -3.32 71.34
C GLU A 434 23.23 -4.23 71.30
N ASP A 435 22.16 -3.79 70.63
CA ASP A 435 20.93 -4.58 70.45
C ASP A 435 21.17 -5.66 69.37
N PRO A 436 21.07 -6.97 69.70
CA PRO A 436 21.17 -8.04 68.73
C PRO A 436 20.06 -7.96 67.67
N GLY A 437 18.90 -7.39 67.99
CA GLY A 437 17.72 -7.42 67.14
C GLY A 437 17.04 -8.79 67.14
N MET A 438 15.72 -8.79 66.91
CA MET A 438 14.88 -9.98 67.12
C MET A 438 15.22 -11.16 66.20
N PRO A 439 15.02 -12.42 66.67
CA PRO A 439 15.20 -13.66 65.89
C PRO A 439 14.50 -13.65 64.53
N ALA A 440 15.08 -14.37 63.57
CA ALA A 440 14.71 -14.34 62.15
C ALA A 440 13.50 -15.23 61.79
N ASP A 441 12.55 -15.40 62.70
CA ASP A 441 11.40 -16.29 62.52
C ASP A 441 10.12 -15.58 62.02
N GLN A 442 10.12 -14.25 61.88
CA GLN A 442 8.95 -13.52 61.35
C GLN A 442 9.09 -12.91 59.95
N CYS A 443 10.29 -12.83 59.36
CA CYS A 443 10.46 -12.19 58.05
C CYS A 443 11.05 -13.08 56.94
N GLY A 444 11.61 -14.26 57.27
CA GLY A 444 12.27 -15.11 56.27
C GLY A 444 13.67 -14.61 55.87
N ALA A 445 14.41 -15.43 55.13
CA ALA A 445 15.81 -15.14 54.76
C ALA A 445 15.92 -13.97 53.75
N GLY A 446 16.90 -13.08 53.96
CA GLY A 446 17.20 -11.96 53.05
C GLY A 446 16.47 -10.64 53.34
N VAL A 447 15.82 -10.53 54.50
CA VAL A 447 15.11 -9.32 54.95
C VAL A 447 15.40 -9.02 56.42
N THR A 448 15.47 -7.73 56.77
CA THR A 448 15.65 -7.23 58.15
C THR A 448 14.39 -6.48 58.61
N PHE A 449 14.04 -6.58 59.90
CA PHE A 449 12.89 -5.87 60.46
C PHE A 449 13.29 -4.46 60.89
N ASP A 450 12.79 -3.43 60.19
CA ASP A 450 13.04 -2.02 60.51
C ASP A 450 11.90 -1.49 61.37
N THR A 451 12.20 -1.19 62.64
CA THR A 451 11.25 -0.72 63.66
C THR A 451 10.84 0.74 63.51
N THR A 452 11.52 1.52 62.67
CA THR A 452 11.23 2.95 62.44
C THR A 452 10.13 3.18 61.41
N LEU A 453 9.82 2.15 60.61
CA LEU A 453 8.74 2.16 59.64
C LEU A 453 7.39 1.89 60.32
N ASN A 454 6.31 2.32 59.65
CA ASN A 454 4.93 2.20 60.15
C ASN A 454 4.69 2.81 61.54
N GLY A 455 5.33 3.95 61.84
CA GLY A 455 5.03 4.68 63.08
C GLY A 455 5.41 3.93 64.36
N GLY A 456 6.43 3.06 64.31
CA GLY A 456 6.99 2.36 65.46
C GLY A 456 6.54 0.91 65.64
N THR A 457 5.73 0.37 64.73
CA THR A 457 5.33 -1.06 64.75
C THR A 457 6.20 -1.95 63.86
N GLY A 458 7.11 -1.35 63.09
CA GLY A 458 8.09 -2.03 62.26
C GLY A 458 7.57 -2.72 60.98
N ALA A 459 8.47 -3.03 60.05
CA ALA A 459 8.19 -3.79 58.83
C ALA A 459 9.42 -4.59 58.34
N CYS A 460 9.18 -5.76 57.74
CA CYS A 460 10.23 -6.53 57.07
C CYS A 460 10.64 -5.82 55.77
N VAL A 461 11.92 -5.47 55.63
CA VAL A 461 12.47 -4.83 54.42
C VAL A 461 13.66 -5.63 53.87
N PRO A 462 13.87 -5.67 52.54
CA PRO A 462 15.05 -6.28 51.95
C PRO A 462 16.31 -5.68 52.54
N THR A 463 17.24 -6.54 52.99
CA THR A 463 18.50 -6.09 53.57
C THR A 463 19.22 -5.22 52.53
N PRO A 464 19.59 -3.96 52.82
CA PRO A 464 20.39 -3.18 51.89
C PRO A 464 21.71 -3.92 51.66
N LEU A 465 21.99 -4.26 50.40
CA LEU A 465 23.28 -4.82 49.97
C LEU A 465 24.39 -3.82 50.34
N THR A 466 24.91 -4.00 51.55
CA THR A 466 26.18 -3.43 51.99
C THR A 466 27.18 -4.57 51.98
N VAL A 467 28.34 -4.25 51.44
CA VAL A 467 29.46 -5.13 51.17
C VAL A 467 29.75 -6.04 52.38
N GLY A 468 29.66 -7.37 52.20
CA GLY A 468 30.30 -8.34 53.10
C GLY A 468 29.45 -9.48 53.67
N GLU A 469 28.46 -10.01 52.98
CA GLU A 469 27.84 -11.29 53.39
C GLU A 469 28.62 -12.48 52.81
N GLY A 470 29.72 -12.77 53.49
CA GLY A 470 30.35 -14.08 53.54
C GLY A 470 30.66 -14.35 55.00
N ASN A 471 30.54 -15.61 55.41
CA ASN A 471 30.94 -16.22 56.68
C ASN A 471 32.44 -16.02 57.05
N GLY A 472 32.93 -14.77 57.06
CA GLY A 472 34.35 -14.42 57.15
C GLY A 472 34.68 -13.61 58.38
N LEU A 473 34.97 -14.30 59.49
CA LEU A 473 36.07 -14.11 60.47
C LEU A 473 36.46 -12.70 60.98
N ASN A 474 35.66 -11.65 60.70
CA ASN A 474 35.77 -10.28 61.22
C ASN A 474 34.38 -9.62 61.38
N ASN A 475 33.32 -10.44 61.46
CA ASN A 475 31.94 -9.96 61.57
C ASN A 475 31.64 -9.54 63.02
N LEU A 476 31.35 -8.26 63.23
CA LEU A 476 30.93 -7.69 64.53
C LEU A 476 29.41 -7.54 64.63
N ASN A 477 28.64 -8.35 63.90
CA ASN A 477 27.18 -8.33 64.02
C ASN A 477 26.78 -8.85 65.43
N PRO A 478 26.15 -8.01 66.28
CA PRO A 478 25.85 -8.33 67.68
C PRO A 478 25.04 -9.62 67.87
N ARG A 479 24.29 -10.05 66.85
CA ARG A 479 23.49 -11.29 66.86
C ARG A 479 24.26 -12.56 67.12
N PHE A 480 25.51 -12.61 66.70
CA PHE A 480 26.34 -13.81 66.88
C PHE A 480 27.01 -13.85 68.25
N PHE A 481 26.90 -12.77 69.03
CA PHE A 481 27.52 -12.63 70.35
C PHE A 481 26.53 -12.80 71.50
N ASP A 482 25.22 -12.82 71.22
CA ASP A 482 24.17 -13.19 72.17
C ASP A 482 24.16 -14.73 72.36
N LEU A 483 25.05 -15.20 73.23
CA LEU A 483 25.33 -16.64 73.43
C LEU A 483 24.21 -17.34 74.19
N ASN A 484 23.43 -16.60 74.97
CA ASN A 484 22.32 -17.13 75.75
C ASN A 484 20.96 -16.94 75.05
N ARG A 485 20.93 -16.16 73.96
CA ARG A 485 19.76 -15.82 73.14
C ARG A 485 18.61 -15.19 73.93
N ASP A 486 18.94 -14.45 74.97
CA ASP A 486 17.97 -13.68 75.75
C ASP A 486 17.63 -12.32 75.12
N GLY A 487 18.29 -11.99 73.99
CA GLY A 487 18.07 -10.77 73.23
C GLY A 487 18.79 -9.56 73.83
N VAL A 488 19.67 -9.77 74.81
CA VAL A 488 20.44 -8.70 75.45
C VAL A 488 21.91 -9.10 75.51
N LEU A 489 22.76 -8.36 74.82
CA LEU A 489 24.19 -8.62 74.86
C LEU A 489 24.83 -7.98 76.09
N ASP A 490 25.01 -8.75 77.15
CA ASP A 490 25.45 -8.26 78.46
C ASP A 490 26.66 -9.02 79.04
N GLN A 491 26.99 -8.72 80.31
CA GLN A 491 28.14 -9.32 80.98
C GLN A 491 28.01 -10.85 81.10
N VAL A 492 26.79 -11.40 81.06
CA VAL A 492 26.54 -12.85 81.08
C VAL A 492 27.09 -13.51 79.82
N ASP A 493 26.93 -12.89 78.65
CA ASP A 493 27.49 -13.42 77.40
C ASP A 493 29.03 -13.31 77.38
N PHE A 494 29.56 -12.23 77.94
CA PHE A 494 31.00 -12.06 78.09
C PHE A 494 31.61 -13.12 79.01
N ASP A 495 31.03 -13.31 80.20
CA ASP A 495 31.51 -14.26 81.20
C ASP A 495 31.41 -15.71 80.67
N ARG A 496 30.44 -15.99 79.79
CA ARG A 496 30.29 -17.29 79.11
C ARG A 496 31.43 -17.59 78.16
N LEU A 497 31.90 -16.59 77.41
CA LEU A 497 33.07 -16.74 76.55
C LEU A 497 34.36 -16.90 77.36
N GLU A 498 34.46 -16.20 78.50
CA GLU A 498 35.63 -16.28 79.39
C GLU A 498 35.87 -17.72 79.92
N VAL A 499 34.82 -18.52 80.12
CA VAL A 499 34.92 -19.92 80.57
C VAL A 499 35.58 -20.83 79.52
N LEU A 500 35.51 -20.46 78.24
CA LEU A 500 36.05 -21.25 77.12
C LEU A 500 37.45 -20.81 76.68
N LEU A 501 38.06 -19.82 77.35
CA LEU A 501 39.43 -19.36 77.04
C LEU A 501 40.44 -20.52 77.11
N GLY A 502 41.15 -20.73 76.00
CA GLY A 502 42.14 -21.79 75.81
C GLY A 502 41.57 -23.11 75.28
N ALA A 503 40.26 -23.20 75.00
CA ALA A 503 39.69 -24.34 74.31
C ALA A 503 40.09 -24.32 72.82
N SER A 504 40.43 -25.48 72.26
CA SER A 504 40.79 -25.63 70.84
C SER A 504 39.61 -26.18 70.06
N CYS A 505 39.40 -25.66 68.85
CA CYS A 505 38.33 -26.03 67.95
C CYS A 505 38.84 -26.88 66.77
N VAL A 506 39.72 -27.84 67.08
CA VAL A 506 40.33 -28.75 66.11
C VAL A 506 39.85 -30.17 66.41
N ASP A 507 39.03 -30.72 65.51
CA ASP A 507 38.85 -32.16 65.31
C ASP A 507 39.50 -32.59 63.99
#